data_AF-A0A948KDS3-F1
#
_entry.id   AF-A0A948KDS3-F1
#
_cell.length_a   1.000
_cell.length_b   1.000
_cell.length_c   1.000
_cell.angle_alpha   90.00
_cell.angle_beta   90.00
_cell.angle_gamma   90.00
#
_symmetry.space_group_name_H-M   'P 1'
#
loop_
_entity.id
_entity.type
_entity.pdbx_description
1 polymer ?
#
loop_
_entity_poly.entity_id
_entity_poly.type
_entity_poly.pdbx_seq_one_letter_code
_entity_poly.pdbx_strand_id
1 'polypeptide(L)'
;MFNAGAPKGYKQTEEHIEKRKRFGSGHHNWKGDDIVEKAGRTRAERKYAAIECEKCGDKNKRLDRHHVDGNTKNNEKTNVIVLCRKCHMIIDGRYKKLVETAKRNQPKAVAARWN
;
A
#
# COMPACT_ATOMS: atom_id res chain seq x y z
N MET A 1 39.05 4.46 -32.88
CA MET A 1 37.76 4.42 -33.59
C MET A 1 36.66 4.71 -32.57
N PHE A 2 35.95 5.82 -32.68
CA PHE A 2 34.84 6.15 -31.77
C PHE A 2 33.58 5.44 -32.28
N ASN A 3 33.04 4.52 -31.49
CA ASN A 3 31.72 3.94 -31.78
C ASN A 3 30.67 5.02 -31.59
N ALA A 4 30.08 5.51 -32.68
CA ALA A 4 28.87 6.32 -32.62
C ALA A 4 27.78 5.45 -31.97
N GLY A 5 27.34 5.84 -30.78
CA GLY A 5 26.26 5.15 -30.06
C GLY A 5 24.97 5.11 -30.89
N ALA A 6 24.04 4.24 -30.50
CA ALA A 6 22.75 4.13 -31.20
C ALA A 6 22.03 5.50 -31.27
N PRO A 7 21.35 5.80 -32.40
CA PRO A 7 20.68 7.07 -32.58
C PRO A 7 19.59 7.28 -31.54
N LYS A 8 19.39 8.54 -31.12
CA LYS A 8 18.36 8.92 -30.15
C LYS A 8 16.98 8.47 -30.65
N GLY A 9 16.27 7.67 -29.84
CA GLY A 9 14.96 7.12 -30.20
C GLY A 9 14.99 5.76 -30.92
N TYR A 10 16.15 5.13 -31.05
CA TYR A 10 16.24 3.76 -31.57
C TYR A 10 15.43 2.78 -30.71
N LYS A 11 14.47 2.09 -31.33
CA LYS A 11 13.74 0.98 -30.70
C LYS A 11 14.63 -0.24 -30.67
N GLN A 12 14.83 -0.81 -29.48
CA GLN A 12 15.62 -2.02 -29.30
C GLN A 12 14.89 -3.21 -29.91
N THR A 13 15.65 -4.19 -30.41
CA THR A 13 15.09 -5.44 -30.95
C THR A 13 14.41 -6.24 -29.84
N GLU A 14 13.42 -7.06 -30.19
CA GLU A 14 12.73 -7.94 -29.25
C GLU A 14 13.71 -8.86 -28.51
N GLU A 15 14.69 -9.42 -29.23
CA GLU A 15 15.74 -10.27 -28.66
C GLU A 15 16.58 -9.53 -27.60
N HIS A 16 16.91 -8.26 -27.84
CA HIS A 16 17.64 -7.43 -26.88
C HIS A 16 16.78 -7.08 -25.66
N ILE A 17 15.48 -6.88 -25.85
CA ILE A 17 14.53 -6.69 -24.75
C ILE A 17 14.47 -7.97 -23.91
N GLU A 18 14.33 -9.14 -24.54
CA GLU A 18 14.24 -10.43 -23.86
C GLU A 18 15.47 -10.74 -23.02
N LYS A 19 16.68 -10.56 -23.58
CA LYS A 19 17.95 -10.76 -22.87
C LYS A 19 18.10 -9.91 -21.60
N ARG A 20 17.41 -8.78 -21.49
CA ARG A 20 17.45 -7.89 -20.32
C ARG A 20 16.32 -8.10 -19.33
N LYS A 21 15.31 -8.91 -19.65
CA LYS A 21 14.25 -9.27 -18.72
C LYS A 21 14.83 -10.11 -17.59
N ARG A 22 15.25 -9.43 -16.52
CA ARG A 22 15.56 -10.06 -15.24
C ARG A 22 14.42 -9.70 -14.30
N PHE A 23 13.55 -10.65 -14.00
CA PHE A 23 12.45 -10.48 -13.06
C PHE A 23 12.58 -11.50 -11.94
N GLY A 24 11.88 -11.25 -10.82
CA GLY A 24 11.90 -12.18 -9.69
C GLY A 24 13.31 -12.39 -9.15
N SER A 25 13.56 -13.58 -8.63
CA SER A 25 14.84 -13.98 -8.01
C SER A 25 16.07 -13.86 -8.90
N GLY A 26 15.91 -13.83 -10.22
CA GLY A 26 17.02 -13.64 -11.16
C GLY A 26 17.54 -12.20 -11.28
N HIS A 27 16.89 -11.21 -10.66
CA HIS A 27 17.32 -9.82 -10.68
C HIS A 27 18.15 -9.49 -9.43
N HIS A 28 19.33 -8.86 -9.58
CA HIS A 28 20.22 -8.52 -8.45
C HIS A 28 19.57 -7.63 -7.36
N ASN A 29 18.63 -6.76 -7.74
CA ASN A 29 17.82 -5.98 -6.80
C ASN A 29 16.61 -6.73 -6.22
N TRP A 30 16.41 -8.01 -6.54
CA TRP A 30 15.35 -8.80 -5.93
C TRP A 30 15.72 -9.12 -4.49
N LYS A 31 14.86 -8.69 -3.57
CA LYS A 31 15.08 -8.87 -2.13
C LYS A 31 14.19 -9.94 -1.49
N GLY A 32 13.35 -10.64 -2.28
CA GLY A 32 12.38 -11.58 -1.73
C GLY A 32 11.52 -10.92 -0.64
N ASP A 33 11.54 -11.48 0.56
CA ASP A 33 10.84 -10.95 1.75
C ASP A 33 11.70 -10.06 2.65
N ASP A 34 12.98 -9.86 2.30
CA ASP A 34 13.86 -8.90 2.95
C ASP A 34 13.60 -7.47 2.44
N ILE A 35 12.38 -7.00 2.70
CA ILE A 35 11.89 -5.68 2.29
C ILE A 35 11.39 -4.88 3.49
N VAL A 36 11.38 -3.55 3.33
CA VAL A 36 10.76 -2.64 4.30
C VAL A 36 9.23 -2.72 4.22
N GLU A 37 8.55 -2.38 5.31
CA GLU A 37 7.08 -2.49 5.40
C GLU A 37 6.34 -1.74 4.29
N LYS A 38 6.85 -0.56 3.91
CA LYS A 38 6.26 0.25 2.84
C LYS A 38 6.21 -0.54 1.53
N ALA A 39 7.27 -1.28 1.20
CA ALA A 39 7.29 -2.11 0.00
C ALA A 39 6.30 -3.27 0.10
N GLY A 40 6.09 -3.83 1.30
CA GLY A 40 5.09 -4.86 1.57
C GLY A 40 3.67 -4.35 1.31
N ARG A 41 3.35 -3.17 1.84
CA ARG A 41 2.07 -2.48 1.56
C ARG A 41 1.88 -2.22 0.06
N THR A 42 2.90 -1.71 -0.63
CA THR A 42 2.84 -1.49 -2.08
C THR A 42 2.64 -2.78 -2.88
N ARG A 43 3.18 -3.93 -2.42
CA ARG A 43 2.88 -5.23 -3.04
C ARG A 43 1.40 -5.59 -2.90
N ALA A 44 0.81 -5.43 -1.71
CA ALA A 44 -0.62 -5.63 -1.49
C ALA A 44 -1.46 -4.72 -2.38
N GLU A 45 -1.08 -3.44 -2.50
CA GLU A 45 -1.78 -2.45 -3.33
C GLU A 45 -1.83 -2.83 -4.81
N ARG A 46 -0.76 -3.43 -5.32
CA ARG A 46 -0.70 -3.91 -6.71
C ARG A 46 -1.45 -5.23 -6.91
N LYS A 47 -1.41 -6.13 -5.91
CA LYS A 47 -1.98 -7.48 -6.01
C LYS A 47 -3.51 -7.49 -5.87
N TYR A 48 -4.07 -6.61 -5.04
CA TYR A 48 -5.50 -6.64 -4.70
C TYR A 48 -6.15 -5.31 -5.02
N ALA A 49 -7.09 -5.28 -5.98
CA ALA A 49 -7.84 -4.05 -6.28
C ALA A 49 -8.70 -3.61 -5.08
N ALA A 50 -8.76 -2.31 -4.81
CA ALA A 50 -9.58 -1.75 -3.74
C ALA A 50 -10.85 -1.11 -4.34
N ILE A 51 -11.92 -1.91 -4.45
CA ILE A 51 -13.18 -1.52 -5.10
C ILE A 51 -14.21 -1.10 -4.05
N GLU A 52 -14.36 -1.89 -2.99
CA GLU A 52 -15.29 -1.63 -1.89
C GLU A 52 -14.70 -2.09 -0.56
N CYS A 53 -15.23 -1.55 0.54
CA CYS A 53 -14.90 -2.02 1.87
C CYS A 53 -15.52 -3.40 2.12
N GLU A 54 -14.72 -4.43 2.34
CA GLU A 54 -15.20 -5.81 2.59
C GLU A 54 -15.95 -5.94 3.93
N LYS A 55 -15.88 -4.94 4.81
CA LYS A 55 -16.62 -4.92 6.08
C LYS A 55 -17.96 -4.20 6.03
N CYS A 56 -18.07 -3.11 5.26
CA CYS A 56 -19.27 -2.25 5.29
C CYS A 56 -19.84 -1.92 3.90
N GLY A 57 -19.25 -2.41 2.82
CA GLY A 57 -19.72 -2.20 1.44
C GLY A 57 -19.49 -0.80 0.87
N ASP A 58 -18.88 0.12 1.62
CA ASP A 58 -18.65 1.49 1.14
C ASP A 58 -17.69 1.51 -0.07
N LYS A 59 -18.15 2.12 -1.17
CA LYS A 59 -17.37 2.33 -2.42
C LYS A 59 -16.81 3.75 -2.56
N ASN A 60 -17.42 4.72 -1.89
CA ASN A 60 -17.12 6.15 -2.07
C ASN A 60 -15.99 6.68 -1.17
N LYS A 61 -15.30 5.81 -0.44
CA LYS A 61 -14.27 6.20 0.54
C LYS A 61 -12.89 5.72 0.09
N ARG A 62 -11.84 6.36 0.61
CA ARG A 62 -10.48 5.82 0.49
C ARG A 62 -10.41 4.45 1.17
N LEU A 63 -9.95 3.47 0.42
CA LEU A 63 -9.82 2.07 0.82
C LEU A 63 -8.35 1.71 0.98
N ASP A 64 -8.02 1.05 2.08
CA ASP A 64 -6.69 0.56 2.41
C ASP A 64 -6.70 -0.97 2.44
N ARG A 65 -5.55 -1.60 2.17
CA ARG A 65 -5.35 -3.04 2.36
C ARG A 65 -4.80 -3.25 3.77
N HIS A 66 -5.60 -3.85 4.62
CA HIS A 66 -5.24 -4.16 5.99
C HIS A 66 -4.68 -5.58 6.08
N HIS A 67 -3.48 -5.71 6.65
CA HIS A 67 -2.89 -6.99 7.00
C HIS A 67 -3.37 -7.42 8.38
N VAL A 68 -4.14 -8.51 8.44
CA VAL A 68 -4.80 -9.00 9.67
C VAL A 68 -3.78 -9.40 10.74
N ASP A 69 -2.68 -10.02 10.33
CA ASP A 69 -1.56 -10.40 11.19
C ASP A 69 -0.61 -9.23 11.54
N GLY A 70 -0.82 -8.04 10.96
CA GLY A 70 0.07 -6.89 11.08
C GLY A 70 1.39 -6.99 10.29
N ASN A 71 1.68 -8.13 9.66
CA ASN A 71 2.86 -8.36 8.86
C ASN A 71 2.61 -7.96 7.39
N THR A 72 3.07 -6.77 7.02
CA THR A 72 2.93 -6.22 5.66
C THR A 72 3.62 -7.04 4.55
N LYS A 73 4.48 -8.00 4.90
CA LYS A 73 5.15 -8.89 3.96
C LYS A 73 4.26 -10.07 3.56
N ASN A 74 3.36 -10.51 4.45
CA ASN A 74 2.43 -11.60 4.21
C ASN A 74 1.25 -11.14 3.35
N ASN A 75 1.40 -11.27 2.03
CA ASN A 75 0.38 -10.87 1.05
C ASN A 75 -0.47 -12.05 0.59
N GLU A 76 -0.73 -13.02 1.48
CA GLU A 76 -1.73 -14.05 1.23
C GLU A 76 -3.14 -13.46 1.23
N LYS A 77 -4.03 -14.03 0.39
CA LYS A 77 -5.40 -13.49 0.24
C LYS A 77 -6.18 -13.53 1.56
N THR A 78 -5.91 -14.52 2.40
CA THR A 78 -6.54 -14.67 3.73
C THR A 78 -6.03 -13.65 4.75
N ASN A 79 -4.86 -13.04 4.51
CA ASN A 79 -4.27 -12.06 5.43
C ASN A 79 -4.56 -10.61 5.04
N VAL A 80 -5.02 -10.36 3.81
CA VAL A 80 -5.27 -9.00 3.30
C VAL A 80 -6.77 -8.76 3.14
N ILE A 81 -7.29 -7.75 3.83
CA ILE A 81 -8.68 -7.31 3.72
C ILE A 81 -8.75 -5.84 3.29
N VAL A 82 -9.60 -5.51 2.32
CA VAL A 82 -9.82 -4.15 1.83
C VAL A 82 -10.83 -3.44 2.73
N LEU A 83 -10.41 -2.34 3.36
CA LEU A 83 -11.21 -1.64 4.34
C LEU A 83 -11.24 -0.13 4.08
N CYS A 84 -12.39 0.50 4.33
CA CYS A 84 -12.43 1.96 4.46
C CYS A 84 -11.70 2.39 5.73
N ARG A 85 -11.21 3.64 5.76
CA ARG A 85 -10.47 4.20 6.90
C ARG A 85 -11.15 3.99 8.26
N LYS A 86 -12.47 4.14 8.35
CA LYS A 86 -13.23 3.92 9.60
C LYS A 86 -13.15 2.46 10.05
N CYS A 87 -13.45 1.52 9.16
CA CYS A 87 -13.39 0.09 9.46
C CYS A 87 -11.97 -0.36 9.80
N HIS A 88 -10.98 0.19 9.09
CA HIS A 88 -9.57 -0.05 9.35
C HIS A 88 -9.17 0.39 10.78
N MET A 89 -9.53 1.63 11.16
CA MET A 89 -9.29 2.15 12.51
C MET A 89 -10.06 1.39 13.61
N ILE A 90 -11.22 0.82 13.29
CA ILE A 90 -11.97 0.00 14.25
C ILE A 90 -11.21 -1.30 14.51
N ILE A 91 -10.70 -1.95 13.46
CA ILE A 91 -10.01 -3.23 13.58
C ILE A 91 -8.67 -3.08 14.31
N ASP A 92 -7.88 -2.05 14.01
CA ASP A 92 -6.59 -1.82 14.69
C ASP A 92 -6.70 -1.07 16.04
N GLY A 93 -7.92 -0.78 16.49
CA GLY A 93 -8.19 -0.13 17.78
C GLY A 93 -7.92 1.37 17.83
N ARG A 94 -7.42 2.01 16.76
CA ARG A 94 -7.24 3.48 16.70
C ARG A 94 -8.56 4.23 16.86
N TYR A 95 -9.68 3.65 16.45
CA TYR A 95 -11.00 4.26 16.59
C TYR A 95 -11.40 4.43 18.06
N LYS A 96 -11.17 3.42 18.90
CA LYS A 96 -11.48 3.48 20.34
C LYS A 96 -10.66 4.59 21.01
N LYS A 97 -9.35 4.63 20.74
CA LYS A 97 -8.44 5.67 21.24
C LYS A 97 -8.85 7.08 20.81
N LEU A 98 -9.30 7.23 19.56
CA LEU A 98 -9.80 8.50 19.04
C LEU A 98 -11.04 8.97 19.82
N VAL A 99 -12.01 8.07 20.05
CA VAL A 99 -13.23 8.36 20.80
C VAL A 99 -12.92 8.73 22.26
N GLU A 100 -12.04 7.98 22.93
CA GLU A 100 -11.62 8.27 24.30
C GLU A 100 -10.93 9.64 24.41
N THR A 101 -10.03 9.95 23.47
CA THR A 101 -9.35 11.25 23.41
C THR A 101 -10.34 12.40 23.19
N ALA A 102 -11.33 12.20 22.31
CA ALA A 102 -12.36 13.19 22.04
C ALA A 102 -13.24 13.47 23.28
N LYS A 103 -13.65 12.43 24.02
CA LYS A 103 -14.41 12.57 25.28
C LYS A 103 -13.64 13.39 26.32
N ARG A 104 -12.34 13.11 26.50
CA ARG A 104 -11.48 13.86 27.42
C ARG A 104 -11.38 15.35 27.07
N ASN A 105 -11.49 15.70 25.80
CA ASN A 105 -11.29 17.07 25.30
C ASN A 105 -12.60 17.85 25.08
N GLN A 106 -13.78 17.29 25.37
CA GLN A 106 -15.09 17.85 25.04
C GLN A 106 -15.33 19.31 25.50
N PRO A 107 -15.00 19.74 26.74
CA PRO A 107 -15.23 21.14 27.12
C PRO A 107 -14.13 22.11 26.61
N LYS A 108 -12.92 21.64 26.27
CA LYS A 108 -11.84 22.51 25.75
C LYS A 108 -11.95 22.80 24.26
N ALA A 109 -12.49 21.86 23.48
CA ALA A 109 -12.61 22.01 22.03
C ALA A 109 -13.79 22.90 21.58
N VAL A 110 -14.85 23.01 22.40
CA VAL A 110 -16.00 23.89 22.13
C VAL A 110 -15.70 25.32 22.57
N ALA A 111 -15.04 25.52 23.72
CA ALA A 111 -14.68 26.85 24.22
C ALA A 111 -13.67 27.59 23.33
N ALA A 112 -12.72 26.88 22.71
CA ALA A 112 -11.72 27.48 21.83
C ALA A 112 -12.25 27.93 20.45
N ARG A 113 -13.53 27.63 20.13
CA ARG A 113 -14.13 27.91 18.82
C ARG A 113 -14.91 29.24 18.77
N TRP A 114 -15.05 29.91 19.91
CA TRP A 114 -15.83 31.15 20.08
C TRP A 114 -15.03 32.30 20.73
N ASN A 115 -13.71 32.14 20.86
CA ASN A 115 -12.78 33.22 21.25
C ASN A 115 -11.95 33.66 20.05
#